data_AF-A0A954F5K8-F1
#
_entry.id   AF-A0A954F5K8-F1
#
_cell.length_a   1.000
_cell.length_b   1.000
_cell.length_c   1.000
_cell.angle_alpha   90.00
_cell.angle_beta   90.00
_cell.angle_gamma   90.00
#
_symmetry.space_group_name_H-M   'P 1'
#
loop_
_entity.id
_entity.type
_entity.pdbx_description
1 polymer ?
#
loop_
_entity_poly.entity_id
_entity_poly.type
_entity_poly.pdbx_seq_one_letter_code
_entity_poly.pdbx_strand_id
1 'polypeptide(L)'
;MTQPIQDEPNSLVEANPTLDERVQGNLARHLEGESIGLWLAGLPADGLEAQAARWILAWLPLADCAAMDLAMLREHVEYAAKAYREAPWRDSLPFDLWLHFVVPHRVSQEPAQAWRRTIHEEIWPRVKDAQSMEWAALAVNRWCREQATFQSTSGRDQGPLTTVDRGIGRCEEEMILTICAMRSVGIPARSCSTPYWSFTDNNHAWVEVWADGRWWFLGGCEPDACLNKAWFAGSARRTGFVRSSGYGEFDPSPEPLYRAEDGSTVINSTAVYTDPIQVTAHLDAPWANGDSWIYANVVNFGSLRPIAKMRSGETLELGPGEYAFTAGDGEVLLLEVQGGASGESLEVWLDGDDAYDFEASPGFWLRYPETAARPARDLSLVTDLEQREMERRIRSRDGDRKKLRTLSEEEQARVEALSEMEGRRFRAALEKPFTHVSELVDLLEVYPEGEGRAALLAFL
;
A
#
# COMPACT_ATOMS: atom_id res chain seq x y z
N MET A 1 19.84 9.43 49.38
CA MET A 1 20.01 7.96 49.36
C MET A 1 19.04 7.41 48.34
N THR A 2 19.45 7.41 47.08
CA THR A 2 18.71 6.83 45.95
C THR A 2 19.53 5.64 45.49
N GLN A 3 18.96 4.45 45.61
CA GLN A 3 19.63 3.21 45.20
C GLN A 3 19.84 3.20 43.68
N PRO A 4 20.95 2.67 43.18
CA PRO A 4 21.13 2.45 41.75
C PRO A 4 20.18 1.35 41.29
N ILE A 5 19.48 1.62 40.18
CA ILE A 5 18.75 0.60 39.42
C ILE A 5 19.81 -0.39 38.95
N GLN A 6 19.70 -1.64 39.38
CA GLN A 6 20.56 -2.71 38.90
C GLN A 6 20.17 -3.02 37.46
N ASP A 7 21.12 -2.89 36.55
CA ASP A 7 21.03 -3.39 35.18
C ASP A 7 20.75 -4.89 35.22
N GLU A 8 19.55 -5.30 34.82
CA GLU A 8 19.34 -6.68 34.40
C GLU A 8 19.98 -6.85 33.01
N PRO A 9 20.85 -7.86 32.81
CA PRO A 9 21.43 -8.12 31.51
C PRO A 9 20.31 -8.48 30.54
N ASN A 10 20.24 -7.72 29.44
CA ASN A 10 19.35 -7.88 28.29
C ASN A 10 19.12 -9.37 28.00
N SER A 11 18.02 -9.90 28.51
CA SER A 11 17.71 -11.32 28.49
C SER A 11 17.20 -11.69 27.10
N LEU A 12 17.90 -12.63 26.46
CA LEU A 12 17.39 -13.50 25.40
C LEU A 12 16.88 -12.75 24.16
N VAL A 13 17.64 -12.81 23.07
CA VAL A 13 17.04 -12.71 21.73
C VAL A 13 16.02 -13.84 21.67
N GLU A 14 14.75 -13.56 21.94
CA GLU A 14 13.66 -14.50 21.73
C GLU A 14 13.76 -14.95 20.27
N ALA A 15 13.83 -16.26 20.04
CA ALA A 15 13.84 -16.79 18.69
C ALA A 15 12.60 -16.26 17.96
N ASN A 16 12.74 -15.81 16.72
CA ASN A 16 11.60 -15.39 15.91
C ASN A 16 10.54 -16.49 15.95
N PRO A 17 9.29 -16.16 16.31
CA PRO A 17 8.26 -17.16 16.45
C PRO A 17 8.02 -17.84 15.10
N THR A 18 7.88 -19.15 15.15
CA THR A 18 7.46 -19.97 14.00
C THR A 18 6.11 -19.48 13.46
N LEU A 19 5.81 -19.82 12.21
CA LEU A 19 4.51 -19.49 11.60
C LEU A 19 3.34 -19.96 12.48
N ASP A 20 3.47 -21.15 13.06
CA ASP A 20 2.47 -21.76 13.95
C ASP A 20 2.29 -20.97 15.24
N GLU A 21 3.38 -20.57 15.88
CA GLU A 21 3.34 -19.74 17.09
C GLU A 21 2.69 -18.39 16.81
N ARG A 22 2.98 -17.78 15.65
CA ARG A 22 2.33 -16.54 15.21
C ARG A 22 0.83 -16.71 15.00
N VAL A 23 0.41 -17.79 14.32
CA VAL A 23 -1.01 -18.10 14.12
C VAL A 23 -1.72 -18.28 15.47
N GLN A 24 -1.16 -19.10 16.37
CA GLN A 24 -1.77 -19.31 17.70
C GLN A 24 -1.81 -18.02 18.51
N GLY A 25 -0.76 -17.20 18.45
CA GLY A 25 -0.70 -15.90 19.12
C GLY A 25 -1.78 -14.94 18.62
N ASN A 26 -2.03 -14.88 17.31
CA ASN A 26 -3.09 -14.03 16.76
C ASN A 26 -4.49 -14.59 17.00
N LEU A 27 -4.69 -15.91 16.92
CA LEU A 27 -5.97 -16.52 17.32
C LEU A 27 -6.31 -16.20 18.78
N ALA A 28 -5.34 -16.24 19.69
CA ALA A 28 -5.57 -15.91 21.10
C ALA A 28 -5.97 -14.44 21.34
N ARG A 29 -5.58 -13.52 20.45
CA ARG A 29 -5.91 -12.09 20.52
C ARG A 29 -7.17 -11.71 19.73
N HIS A 30 -7.60 -12.58 18.82
CA HIS A 30 -8.70 -12.34 17.91
C HIS A 30 -10.05 -12.47 18.61
N LEU A 31 -10.99 -11.55 18.36
CA LEU A 31 -12.32 -11.57 18.99
C LEU A 31 -13.09 -12.87 18.70
N GLU A 32 -12.99 -13.36 17.46
CA GLU A 32 -13.54 -14.66 17.02
C GLU A 32 -12.51 -15.81 16.96
N GLY A 33 -11.43 -15.73 17.74
CA GLY A 33 -10.29 -16.68 17.65
C GLY A 33 -10.66 -18.17 17.75
N GLU A 34 -11.60 -18.53 18.62
CA GLU A 34 -12.07 -19.92 18.79
C GLU A 34 -12.76 -20.43 17.51
N SER A 35 -13.72 -19.66 16.97
CA SER A 35 -14.44 -20.00 15.75
C SER A 35 -13.50 -20.10 14.54
N ILE A 36 -12.54 -19.18 14.44
CA ILE A 36 -11.53 -19.20 13.38
C ILE A 36 -10.61 -20.42 13.53
N GLY A 37 -10.16 -20.73 14.75
CA GLY A 37 -9.32 -21.90 15.02
C GLY A 37 -10.02 -23.21 14.63
N LEU A 38 -11.30 -23.36 14.97
CA LEU A 38 -12.11 -24.53 14.58
C LEU A 38 -12.29 -24.63 13.07
N TRP A 39 -12.57 -23.52 12.39
CA TRP A 39 -12.66 -23.49 10.93
C TRP A 39 -11.33 -23.86 10.27
N LEU A 40 -10.22 -23.28 10.73
CA LEU A 40 -8.87 -23.55 10.23
C LEU A 40 -8.50 -25.03 10.37
N ALA A 41 -8.79 -25.64 11.52
CA ALA A 41 -8.53 -27.06 11.78
C ALA A 41 -9.36 -28.00 10.89
N GLY A 42 -10.48 -27.52 10.33
CA GLY A 42 -11.31 -28.25 9.39
C GLY A 42 -10.82 -28.21 7.94
N LEU A 43 -9.84 -27.35 7.61
CA LEU A 43 -9.27 -27.27 6.27
C LEU A 43 -8.23 -28.38 6.03
N PRO A 44 -8.11 -28.92 4.80
CA PRO A 44 -7.02 -29.83 4.45
C PRO A 44 -5.68 -29.13 4.66
N ALA A 45 -4.77 -29.71 5.47
CA ALA A 45 -3.53 -29.07 5.91
C ALA A 45 -2.66 -28.55 4.76
N ASP A 46 -2.54 -29.33 3.67
CA ASP A 46 -1.76 -28.98 2.48
C ASP A 46 -2.59 -28.20 1.43
N GLY A 47 -3.87 -27.93 1.72
CA GLY A 47 -4.77 -27.20 0.83
C GLY A 47 -4.40 -25.72 0.73
N LEU A 48 -4.68 -25.11 -0.43
CA LEU A 48 -4.44 -23.68 -0.66
C LEU A 48 -5.16 -22.82 0.39
N GLU A 49 -6.39 -23.19 0.73
CA GLU A 49 -7.19 -22.48 1.72
C GLU A 49 -6.51 -22.50 3.11
N ALA A 50 -5.96 -23.64 3.54
CA ALA A 50 -5.23 -23.73 4.81
C ALA A 50 -3.94 -22.89 4.77
N GLN A 51 -3.19 -22.95 3.68
CA GLN A 51 -1.95 -22.19 3.51
C GLN A 51 -2.22 -20.67 3.51
N ALA A 52 -3.22 -20.20 2.77
CA ALA A 52 -3.62 -18.79 2.76
C ALA A 52 -4.14 -18.32 4.14
N ALA A 53 -4.98 -19.13 4.81
CA ALA A 53 -5.50 -18.78 6.12
C ALA A 53 -4.39 -18.65 7.17
N ARG A 54 -3.46 -19.62 7.22
CA ARG A 54 -2.30 -19.56 8.11
C ARG A 54 -1.42 -18.37 7.81
N TRP A 55 -1.21 -18.06 6.53
CA TRP A 55 -0.39 -16.91 6.13
C TRP A 55 -1.00 -15.58 6.58
N ILE A 56 -2.30 -15.36 6.35
CA ILE A 56 -3.01 -14.16 6.84
C ILE A 56 -2.94 -14.11 8.37
N LEU A 57 -3.27 -15.20 9.06
CA LEU A 57 -3.32 -15.23 10.52
C LEU A 57 -1.95 -15.03 11.18
N ALA A 58 -0.85 -15.52 10.58
CA ALA A 58 0.49 -15.35 11.13
C ALA A 58 0.93 -13.88 11.16
N TRP A 59 0.52 -13.10 10.17
CA TRP A 59 0.95 -11.72 9.98
C TRP A 59 -0.19 -10.71 10.18
N LEU A 60 -1.26 -11.12 10.88
CA LEU A 60 -2.45 -10.32 11.06
C LEU A 60 -2.16 -9.13 11.97
N PRO A 61 -2.37 -7.88 11.51
CA PRO A 61 -2.22 -6.71 12.37
C PRO A 61 -3.19 -6.76 13.55
N LEU A 62 -2.78 -6.22 14.71
CA LEU A 62 -3.65 -6.19 15.90
C LEU A 62 -5.00 -5.50 15.64
N ALA A 63 -5.03 -4.46 14.81
CA ALA A 63 -6.28 -3.80 14.42
C ALA A 63 -7.24 -4.75 13.70
N ASP A 64 -6.71 -5.68 12.89
CA ASP A 64 -7.51 -6.61 12.12
C ASP A 64 -7.98 -7.81 12.95
N CYS A 65 -7.27 -8.15 14.03
CA CYS A 65 -7.77 -9.11 15.03
C CYS A 65 -9.09 -8.67 15.69
N ALA A 66 -9.38 -7.36 15.67
CA ALA A 66 -10.62 -6.78 16.16
C ALA A 66 -11.65 -6.48 15.05
N ALA A 67 -11.18 -6.18 13.84
CA ALA A 67 -12.04 -5.71 12.75
C ALA A 67 -12.48 -6.79 11.75
N MET A 68 -11.71 -7.87 11.59
CA MET A 68 -12.00 -8.94 10.64
C MET A 68 -12.76 -10.07 11.34
N ASP A 69 -13.95 -10.42 10.86
CA ASP A 69 -14.68 -11.58 11.37
C ASP A 69 -14.32 -12.86 10.58
N LEU A 70 -14.82 -14.01 11.05
CA LEU A 70 -14.60 -15.29 10.35
C LEU A 70 -15.15 -15.26 8.91
N ALA A 71 -16.26 -14.56 8.64
CA ALA A 71 -16.86 -14.51 7.31
C ALA A 71 -15.96 -13.77 6.31
N MET A 72 -15.41 -12.62 6.70
CA MET A 72 -14.47 -11.83 5.91
C MET A 72 -13.16 -12.59 5.68
N LEU A 73 -12.59 -13.21 6.71
CA LEU A 73 -11.38 -14.04 6.56
C LEU A 73 -11.61 -15.19 5.57
N ARG A 74 -12.74 -15.89 5.71
CA ARG A 74 -13.13 -16.98 4.81
C ARG A 74 -13.26 -16.52 3.38
N GLU A 75 -13.93 -15.40 3.14
CA GLU A 75 -14.02 -14.86 1.78
C GLU A 75 -12.64 -14.61 1.19
N HIS A 76 -11.75 -13.97 1.96
CA HIS A 76 -10.40 -13.67 1.48
C HIS A 76 -9.62 -14.94 1.11
N VAL A 77 -9.70 -15.97 1.96
CA VAL A 77 -9.01 -17.24 1.78
C VAL A 77 -9.59 -18.03 0.60
N GLU A 78 -10.91 -18.20 0.57
CA GLU A 78 -11.61 -18.97 -0.47
C GLU A 78 -11.39 -18.35 -1.86
N TYR A 79 -11.47 -17.02 -1.98
CA TYR A 79 -11.27 -16.34 -3.27
C TYR A 79 -9.79 -16.25 -3.68
N ALA A 80 -8.85 -16.11 -2.75
CA ALA A 80 -7.42 -16.16 -3.09
C ALA A 80 -7.02 -17.54 -3.63
N ALA A 81 -7.52 -18.62 -3.01
CA ALA A 81 -7.31 -20.00 -3.48
C ALA A 81 -8.03 -20.27 -4.81
N LYS A 82 -9.27 -19.78 -4.96
CA LYS A 82 -10.04 -19.89 -6.21
C LYS A 82 -9.31 -19.22 -7.38
N ALA A 83 -8.89 -17.96 -7.19
CA ALA A 83 -8.18 -17.20 -8.23
C ALA A 83 -6.87 -17.89 -8.64
N TYR A 84 -6.11 -18.42 -7.68
CA TYR A 84 -4.90 -19.19 -7.97
C TYR A 84 -5.19 -20.46 -8.79
N ARG A 85 -6.23 -21.22 -8.43
CA ARG A 85 -6.60 -22.45 -9.16
C ARG A 85 -7.08 -22.18 -10.59
N GLU A 86 -7.84 -21.10 -10.77
CA GLU A 86 -8.54 -20.84 -12.04
C GLU A 86 -7.72 -19.98 -13.01
N ALA A 87 -6.74 -19.21 -12.53
CA ALA A 87 -5.88 -18.33 -13.35
C ALA A 87 -5.20 -19.07 -14.52
N PRO A 88 -5.26 -18.53 -15.75
CA PRO A 88 -4.51 -19.07 -16.90
C PRO A 88 -2.99 -19.12 -16.68
N TRP A 89 -2.47 -18.29 -15.78
CA TRP A 89 -1.04 -18.17 -15.47
C TRP A 89 -0.63 -18.88 -14.17
N ARG A 90 -1.49 -19.71 -13.58
CA ARG A 90 -1.18 -20.40 -12.31
C ARG A 90 0.11 -21.21 -12.36
N ASP A 91 0.42 -21.83 -13.50
CA ASP A 91 1.58 -22.71 -13.65
C ASP A 91 2.90 -21.92 -13.72
N SER A 92 2.84 -20.62 -14.02
CA SER A 92 4.00 -19.71 -14.03
C SER A 92 4.06 -18.81 -12.80
N LEU A 93 3.12 -18.94 -11.86
CA LEU A 93 3.07 -18.15 -10.62
C LEU A 93 3.76 -18.90 -9.47
N PRO A 94 4.96 -18.45 -9.03
CA PRO A 94 5.61 -19.00 -7.85
C PRO A 94 4.71 -18.91 -6.62
N PHE A 95 4.75 -19.94 -5.79
CA PHE A 95 3.91 -20.06 -4.61
C PHE A 95 4.16 -18.92 -3.60
N ASP A 96 5.42 -18.52 -3.40
CA ASP A 96 5.77 -17.41 -2.52
C ASP A 96 5.20 -16.08 -3.01
N LEU A 97 5.20 -15.83 -4.33
CA LEU A 97 4.57 -14.62 -4.86
C LEU A 97 3.06 -14.61 -4.62
N TRP A 98 2.41 -15.78 -4.66
CA TRP A 98 1.01 -15.89 -4.30
C TRP A 98 0.77 -15.55 -2.82
N LEU A 99 1.56 -16.10 -1.89
CA LEU A 99 1.46 -15.82 -0.45
C LEU A 99 1.68 -14.34 -0.12
N HIS A 100 2.74 -13.74 -0.66
CA HIS A 100 3.14 -12.38 -0.29
C HIS A 100 2.37 -11.28 -1.02
N PHE A 101 1.81 -11.55 -2.20
CA PHE A 101 1.30 -10.50 -3.09
C PHE A 101 -0.08 -10.78 -3.70
N VAL A 102 -0.70 -11.95 -3.45
CA VAL A 102 -2.09 -12.26 -3.84
C VAL A 102 -3.00 -12.51 -2.63
N VAL A 103 -2.57 -13.38 -1.72
CA VAL A 103 -3.27 -13.76 -0.47
C VAL A 103 -3.58 -12.58 0.48
N PRO A 104 -2.76 -11.51 0.60
CA PRO A 104 -3.00 -10.50 1.63
C PRO A 104 -4.31 -9.74 1.41
N HIS A 105 -5.13 -9.67 2.47
CA HIS A 105 -6.46 -9.03 2.50
C HIS A 105 -6.42 -7.51 2.47
N ARG A 106 -5.28 -6.92 2.84
CA ARG A 106 -5.06 -5.47 2.92
C ARG A 106 -3.81 -5.03 2.18
N VAL A 107 -3.75 -3.76 1.83
CA VAL A 107 -2.64 -3.12 1.09
C VAL A 107 -1.90 -2.11 1.94
N SER A 108 -2.61 -1.25 2.67
CA SER A 108 -2.09 -0.11 3.43
C SER A 108 -2.80 -0.03 4.78
N GLN A 109 -3.22 1.17 5.20
CA GLN A 109 -3.96 1.47 6.43
C GLN A 109 -5.48 1.60 6.22
N GLU A 110 -6.02 1.19 5.06
CA GLU A 110 -7.45 1.21 4.79
C GLU A 110 -8.25 0.30 5.74
N PRO A 111 -9.56 0.54 5.95
CA PRO A 111 -10.40 -0.41 6.68
C PRO A 111 -10.43 -1.79 6.00
N ALA A 112 -10.37 -2.86 6.79
CA ALA A 112 -10.57 -4.23 6.29
C ALA A 112 -12.00 -4.39 5.74
N GLN A 113 -12.13 -4.96 4.55
CA GLN A 113 -13.41 -5.12 3.84
C GLN A 113 -13.45 -6.46 3.12
N ALA A 114 -14.62 -7.11 3.09
CA ALA A 114 -14.88 -8.29 2.26
C ALA A 114 -15.03 -7.90 0.77
N TRP A 115 -13.90 -7.55 0.13
CA TRP A 115 -13.88 -7.01 -1.24
C TRP A 115 -13.64 -8.06 -2.32
N ARG A 116 -13.09 -9.23 -1.97
CA ARG A 116 -12.56 -10.19 -2.95
C ARG A 116 -13.65 -10.72 -3.85
N ARG A 117 -14.77 -11.13 -3.27
CA ARG A 117 -15.88 -11.71 -4.02
C ARG A 117 -16.45 -10.72 -5.02
N THR A 118 -16.86 -9.55 -4.52
CA THR A 118 -17.49 -8.49 -5.32
C THR A 118 -16.60 -8.09 -6.50
N ILE A 119 -15.31 -7.87 -6.25
CA ILE A 119 -14.38 -7.45 -7.29
C ILE A 119 -14.06 -8.60 -8.25
N HIS A 120 -13.83 -9.82 -7.76
CA HIS A 120 -13.59 -10.99 -8.61
C HIS A 120 -14.75 -11.25 -9.57
N GLU A 121 -16.00 -11.20 -9.11
CA GLU A 121 -17.19 -11.45 -9.94
C GLU A 121 -17.32 -10.45 -11.11
N GLU A 122 -16.90 -9.19 -10.94
CA GLU A 122 -16.90 -8.19 -12.03
C GLU A 122 -15.75 -8.33 -13.02
N ILE A 123 -14.56 -8.74 -12.55
CA ILE A 123 -13.32 -8.75 -13.33
C ILE A 123 -13.09 -10.10 -14.00
N TRP A 124 -13.31 -11.21 -13.31
CA TRP A 124 -12.98 -12.55 -13.78
C TRP A 124 -13.52 -12.86 -15.19
N PRO A 125 -14.77 -12.51 -15.55
CA PRO A 125 -15.28 -12.72 -16.91
C PRO A 125 -14.48 -12.03 -18.02
N ARG A 126 -13.68 -11.01 -17.69
CA ARG A 126 -12.85 -10.22 -18.61
C ARG A 126 -11.47 -10.82 -18.82
N VAL A 127 -10.97 -11.63 -17.87
CA VAL A 127 -9.56 -12.08 -17.83
C VAL A 127 -9.38 -13.59 -17.79
N LYS A 128 -10.44 -14.38 -17.58
CA LYS A 128 -10.37 -15.85 -17.55
C LYS A 128 -9.81 -16.50 -18.82
N ASP A 129 -9.92 -15.81 -19.95
CA ASP A 129 -9.43 -16.24 -21.27
C ASP A 129 -8.21 -15.38 -21.73
N ALA A 130 -7.54 -14.71 -20.80
CA ALA A 130 -6.42 -13.83 -21.10
C ALA A 130 -5.24 -14.58 -21.72
N GLN A 131 -4.59 -13.94 -22.69
CA GLN A 131 -3.46 -14.51 -23.43
C GLN A 131 -2.13 -14.42 -22.65
N SER A 132 -2.02 -13.45 -21.75
CA SER A 132 -0.85 -13.25 -20.88
C SER A 132 -1.25 -12.54 -19.59
N MET A 133 -0.39 -12.64 -18.58
CA MET A 133 -0.59 -11.93 -17.32
C MET A 133 -0.49 -10.40 -17.52
N GLU A 134 0.39 -9.92 -18.42
CA GLU A 134 0.45 -8.50 -18.80
C GLU A 134 -0.89 -8.02 -19.40
N TRP A 135 -1.48 -8.77 -20.33
CA TRP A 135 -2.77 -8.40 -20.92
C TRP A 135 -3.87 -8.34 -19.85
N ALA A 136 -3.91 -9.33 -18.96
CA ALA A 136 -4.87 -9.37 -17.87
C ALA A 136 -4.70 -8.19 -16.91
N ALA A 137 -3.47 -7.84 -16.54
CA ALA A 137 -3.19 -6.69 -15.68
C ALA A 137 -3.70 -5.38 -16.31
N LEU A 138 -3.49 -5.18 -17.61
CA LEU A 138 -4.02 -4.00 -18.31
C LEU A 138 -5.56 -4.00 -18.34
N ALA A 139 -6.20 -5.17 -18.52
CA ALA A 139 -7.66 -5.30 -18.48
C ALA A 139 -8.25 -5.02 -17.09
N VAL A 140 -7.57 -5.46 -16.04
CA VAL A 140 -7.88 -5.13 -14.64
C VAL A 140 -7.77 -3.62 -14.42
N ASN A 141 -6.69 -2.98 -14.86
CA ASN A 141 -6.52 -1.54 -14.65
C ASN A 141 -7.53 -0.70 -15.44
N ARG A 142 -7.96 -1.17 -16.62
CA ARG A 142 -9.12 -0.59 -17.33
C ARG A 142 -10.39 -0.68 -16.50
N TRP A 143 -10.66 -1.81 -15.84
CA TRP A 143 -11.78 -1.92 -14.89
C TRP A 143 -11.62 -0.91 -13.75
N CYS A 144 -10.43 -0.76 -13.15
CA CYS A 144 -10.16 0.23 -12.11
C CYS A 144 -10.47 1.66 -12.56
N ARG A 145 -10.08 2.04 -13.79
CA ARG A 145 -10.44 3.34 -14.38
C ARG A 145 -11.94 3.53 -14.55
N GLU A 146 -12.69 2.47 -14.88
CA GLU A 146 -14.16 2.52 -14.90
C GLU A 146 -14.72 2.82 -13.50
N GLN A 147 -14.04 2.34 -12.46
CA GLN A 147 -14.44 2.55 -11.07
C GLN A 147 -14.12 3.95 -10.56
N ALA A 148 -12.89 4.44 -10.73
CA ALA A 148 -12.47 5.65 -10.03
C ALA A 148 -11.56 6.55 -10.87
N THR A 149 -11.44 7.79 -10.41
CA THR A 149 -10.52 8.78 -10.96
C THR A 149 -9.93 9.63 -9.85
N PHE A 150 -8.78 10.23 -10.12
CA PHE A 150 -8.08 11.04 -9.14
C PHE A 150 -8.90 12.22 -8.63
N GLN A 151 -9.02 12.33 -7.32
CA GLN A 151 -9.42 13.54 -6.61
C GLN A 151 -8.78 13.52 -5.22
N SER A 152 -8.24 14.65 -4.79
CA SER A 152 -7.69 14.77 -3.44
C SER A 152 -8.77 14.49 -2.38
N THR A 153 -8.42 13.67 -1.39
CA THR A 153 -9.29 13.23 -0.29
C THR A 153 -8.60 13.53 1.06
N SER A 154 -8.97 12.81 2.13
CA SER A 154 -8.33 12.96 3.45
C SER A 154 -7.03 12.16 3.54
N GLY A 155 -6.19 12.43 4.54
CA GLY A 155 -5.00 11.61 4.80
C GLY A 155 -5.26 10.20 5.35
N ARG A 156 -6.53 9.80 5.54
CA ARG A 156 -6.91 8.42 5.85
C ARG A 156 -7.31 7.70 4.58
N ASP A 157 -6.77 6.52 4.39
CA ASP A 157 -7.03 5.69 3.21
C ASP A 157 -8.46 5.15 3.22
N GLN A 158 -9.06 5.12 2.03
CA GLN A 158 -10.35 4.48 1.81
C GLN A 158 -10.16 3.00 1.45
N GLY A 159 -11.10 2.17 1.88
CA GLY A 159 -11.16 0.78 1.43
C GLY A 159 -11.54 0.70 -0.06
N PRO A 160 -11.19 -0.39 -0.75
CA PRO A 160 -11.42 -0.54 -2.19
C PRO A 160 -12.91 -0.42 -2.58
N LEU A 161 -13.83 -0.93 -1.76
CA LEU A 161 -15.27 -0.81 -2.04
C LEU A 161 -15.75 0.63 -1.88
N THR A 162 -15.22 1.35 -0.88
CA THR A 162 -15.52 2.77 -0.69
C THR A 162 -15.02 3.61 -1.86
N THR A 163 -13.84 3.32 -2.40
CA THR A 163 -13.31 3.98 -3.59
C THR A 163 -14.18 3.69 -4.82
N VAL A 164 -14.66 2.45 -4.99
CA VAL A 164 -15.59 2.06 -6.07
C VAL A 164 -16.91 2.83 -5.99
N ASP A 165 -17.46 2.93 -4.78
CA ASP A 165 -18.72 3.60 -4.49
C ASP A 165 -18.64 5.10 -4.76
N ARG A 166 -17.61 5.75 -4.22
CA ARG A 166 -17.40 7.20 -4.39
C ARG A 166 -16.93 7.57 -5.79
N GLY A 167 -16.22 6.66 -6.45
CA GLY A 167 -15.62 6.89 -7.76
C GLY A 167 -14.45 7.87 -7.77
N ILE A 168 -13.89 8.19 -6.59
CA ILE A 168 -12.80 9.16 -6.44
C ILE A 168 -11.79 8.72 -5.37
N GLY A 169 -10.52 9.08 -5.56
CA GLY A 169 -9.44 8.78 -4.61
C GLY A 169 -8.13 9.51 -4.94
N ARG A 170 -7.23 9.60 -3.97
CA ARG A 170 -5.82 9.99 -4.17
C ARG A 170 -5.04 8.83 -4.80
N CYS A 171 -3.76 9.05 -5.07
CA CYS A 171 -2.86 8.01 -5.55
C CYS A 171 -2.84 6.77 -4.65
N GLU A 172 -2.96 6.93 -3.33
CA GLU A 172 -3.05 5.81 -2.39
C GLU A 172 -4.34 4.99 -2.59
N GLU A 173 -5.50 5.65 -2.73
CA GLU A 173 -6.77 4.96 -2.96
C GLU A 173 -6.83 4.27 -4.33
N GLU A 174 -6.29 4.90 -5.37
CA GLU A 174 -6.18 4.29 -6.70
C GLU A 174 -5.23 3.09 -6.70
N MET A 175 -4.12 3.17 -5.95
CA MET A 175 -3.19 2.07 -5.72
C MET A 175 -3.86 0.91 -4.95
N ILE A 176 -4.55 1.19 -3.85
CA ILE A 176 -5.26 0.19 -3.03
C ILE A 176 -6.30 -0.55 -3.87
N LEU A 177 -7.17 0.20 -4.57
CA LEU A 177 -8.19 -0.39 -5.44
C LEU A 177 -7.56 -1.28 -6.51
N THR A 178 -6.51 -0.80 -7.16
CA THR A 178 -5.85 -1.53 -8.24
C THR A 178 -5.18 -2.80 -7.74
N ILE A 179 -4.48 -2.76 -6.60
CA ILE A 179 -3.88 -3.95 -6.00
C ILE A 179 -4.95 -4.95 -5.59
N CYS A 180 -6.02 -4.52 -4.91
CA CYS A 180 -7.15 -5.41 -4.58
C CYS A 180 -7.76 -6.03 -5.85
N ALA A 181 -7.93 -5.25 -6.91
CA ALA A 181 -8.44 -5.74 -8.20
C ALA A 181 -7.51 -6.80 -8.82
N MET A 182 -6.20 -6.57 -8.85
CA MET A 182 -5.20 -7.53 -9.35
C MET A 182 -5.22 -8.83 -8.53
N ARG A 183 -5.21 -8.70 -7.20
CA ARG A 183 -5.25 -9.82 -6.26
C ARG A 183 -6.54 -10.61 -6.35
N SER A 184 -7.66 -9.96 -6.68
CA SER A 184 -8.96 -10.62 -6.81
C SER A 184 -8.95 -11.68 -7.90
N VAL A 185 -8.14 -11.52 -8.96
CA VAL A 185 -8.04 -12.45 -10.09
C VAL A 185 -6.72 -13.22 -10.14
N GLY A 186 -5.90 -13.14 -9.08
CA GLY A 186 -4.68 -13.93 -8.94
C GLY A 186 -3.44 -13.33 -9.60
N ILE A 187 -3.42 -12.02 -9.86
CA ILE A 187 -2.22 -11.31 -10.33
C ILE A 187 -1.47 -10.77 -9.10
N PRO A 188 -0.18 -11.14 -8.90
CA PRO A 188 0.62 -10.58 -7.81
C PRO A 188 0.82 -9.08 -7.98
N ALA A 189 0.48 -8.31 -6.96
CA ALA A 189 0.63 -6.86 -6.98
C ALA A 189 1.07 -6.31 -5.61
N ARG A 190 1.91 -5.29 -5.65
CA ARG A 190 2.45 -4.62 -4.46
C ARG A 190 2.38 -3.10 -4.56
N SER A 191 2.27 -2.48 -3.39
CA SER A 191 2.33 -1.03 -3.26
C SER A 191 3.72 -0.54 -3.62
N CYS A 192 3.79 0.63 -4.25
CA CYS A 192 5.03 1.31 -4.56
C CYS A 192 4.87 2.77 -4.23
N SER A 193 5.89 3.38 -3.66
CA SER A 193 5.90 4.83 -3.49
C SER A 193 7.32 5.36 -3.46
N THR A 194 7.44 6.62 -3.84
CA THR A 194 8.55 7.43 -3.37
C THR A 194 8.06 8.26 -2.19
N PRO A 195 8.72 8.20 -1.02
CA PRO A 195 8.31 9.02 0.12
C PRO A 195 8.43 10.51 -0.20
N TYR A 196 9.41 10.90 -1.02
CA TYR A 196 9.64 12.26 -1.50
C TYR A 196 10.36 12.22 -2.85
N TRP A 197 9.89 12.99 -3.83
CA TRP A 197 10.66 13.19 -5.05
C TRP A 197 11.97 13.94 -4.76
N SER A 198 13.02 13.58 -5.50
CA SER A 198 14.33 14.22 -5.44
C SER A 198 14.37 15.60 -6.12
N PHE A 199 13.48 15.86 -7.06
CA PHE A 199 13.54 17.02 -7.97
C PHE A 199 12.31 17.95 -7.91
N THR A 200 11.32 17.66 -7.06
CA THR A 200 10.12 18.50 -6.92
C THR A 200 9.42 18.28 -5.59
N ASP A 201 8.69 19.28 -5.10
CA ASP A 201 7.93 19.19 -3.84
C ASP A 201 6.65 18.36 -4.04
N ASN A 202 6.78 17.05 -3.84
CA ASN A 202 5.65 16.13 -3.68
C ASN A 202 6.16 14.75 -3.25
N ASN A 203 5.23 13.82 -3.11
CA ASN A 203 5.47 12.37 -3.12
C ASN A 203 4.57 11.71 -4.17
N HIS A 204 4.61 10.38 -4.28
CA HIS A 204 3.63 9.65 -5.08
C HIS A 204 3.58 8.17 -4.71
N ALA A 205 2.41 7.56 -4.89
CA ALA A 205 2.16 6.13 -4.73
C ALA A 205 1.57 5.54 -6.02
N TRP A 206 1.94 4.31 -6.36
CA TRP A 206 1.49 3.59 -7.55
C TRP A 206 1.65 2.07 -7.35
N VAL A 207 1.45 1.28 -8.42
CA VAL A 207 1.39 -0.18 -8.34
C VAL A 207 2.54 -0.82 -9.11
N GLU A 208 3.14 -1.85 -8.52
CA GLU A 208 3.90 -2.85 -9.27
C GLU A 208 3.10 -4.15 -9.39
N VAL A 209 3.10 -4.72 -10.59
CA VAL A 209 2.48 -6.00 -10.91
C VAL A 209 3.54 -6.97 -11.41
N TRP A 210 3.48 -8.22 -10.95
CA TRP A 210 4.29 -9.28 -11.51
C TRP A 210 3.66 -9.72 -12.82
N ALA A 211 4.44 -9.82 -13.88
CA ALA A 211 4.01 -10.45 -15.12
C ALA A 211 5.23 -11.06 -15.82
N ASP A 212 5.10 -12.32 -16.23
CA ASP A 212 6.07 -13.02 -17.08
C ASP A 212 7.52 -12.99 -16.55
N GLY A 213 7.68 -13.22 -15.24
CA GLY A 213 8.99 -13.41 -14.61
C GLY A 213 9.67 -12.13 -14.08
N ARG A 214 8.98 -10.99 -14.07
CA ARG A 214 9.51 -9.73 -13.51
C ARG A 214 8.40 -8.80 -13.01
N TRP A 215 8.79 -7.84 -12.19
CA TRP A 215 7.96 -6.70 -11.81
C TRP A 215 7.89 -5.64 -12.91
N TRP A 216 6.70 -5.08 -13.07
CA TRP A 216 6.38 -3.94 -13.93
C TRP A 216 5.58 -2.92 -13.15
N PHE A 217 5.65 -1.64 -13.52
CA PHE A 217 4.84 -0.60 -12.87
C PHE A 217 3.69 -0.11 -13.77
N LEU A 218 2.64 0.39 -13.14
CA LEU A 218 1.52 1.09 -13.77
C LEU A 218 0.96 2.15 -12.81
N GLY A 219 0.28 3.16 -13.36
CA GLY A 219 -0.56 4.05 -12.57
C GLY A 219 -1.88 3.35 -12.20
N GLY A 220 -2.27 3.41 -10.92
CA GLY A 220 -3.55 2.86 -10.47
C GLY A 220 -4.70 3.63 -11.10
N CYS A 221 -5.72 2.93 -11.59
CA CYS A 221 -6.83 3.56 -12.34
C CYS A 221 -6.40 4.33 -13.60
N GLU A 222 -5.18 4.15 -14.11
CA GLU A 222 -4.66 4.81 -15.32
C GLU A 222 -4.52 3.79 -16.46
N PRO A 223 -5.46 3.73 -17.42
CA PRO A 223 -5.57 2.65 -18.39
C PRO A 223 -4.58 2.79 -19.56
N ASP A 224 -3.29 2.86 -19.24
CA ASP A 224 -2.23 2.97 -20.23
C ASP A 224 -2.16 1.75 -21.16
N ALA A 225 -1.58 1.97 -22.33
CA ALA A 225 -1.62 0.97 -23.40
C ALA A 225 -0.65 -0.22 -23.19
N CYS A 226 0.29 -0.11 -22.26
CA CYS A 226 1.21 -1.18 -21.87
C CYS A 226 1.78 -0.91 -20.47
N LEU A 227 2.39 -1.92 -19.84
CA LEU A 227 3.06 -1.76 -18.54
C LEU A 227 4.34 -0.89 -18.69
N ASN A 228 4.83 -0.32 -17.59
CA ASN A 228 5.92 0.68 -17.54
C ASN A 228 5.61 1.98 -18.31
N LYS A 229 4.33 2.30 -18.46
CA LYS A 229 3.84 3.54 -19.05
C LYS A 229 2.86 4.16 -18.04
N ALA A 230 3.17 5.40 -17.66
CA ALA A 230 2.39 6.25 -16.76
C ALA A 230 2.89 7.68 -16.92
N TRP A 231 2.08 8.67 -16.54
CA TRP A 231 2.50 10.09 -16.62
C TRP A 231 3.72 10.39 -15.74
N PHE A 232 3.89 9.65 -14.64
CA PHE A 232 5.01 9.78 -13.71
C PHE A 232 6.23 8.93 -14.09
N ALA A 233 6.21 8.17 -15.20
CA ALA A 233 7.29 7.25 -15.54
C ALA A 233 8.67 7.93 -15.61
N GLY A 234 8.74 9.15 -16.16
CA GLY A 234 9.98 9.94 -16.17
C GLY A 234 10.45 10.34 -14.77
N SER A 235 9.51 10.69 -13.89
CA SER A 235 9.75 11.01 -12.49
C SER A 235 10.26 9.81 -11.69
N ALA A 236 9.59 8.66 -11.80
CA ALA A 236 9.97 7.42 -11.12
C ALA A 236 11.37 6.93 -11.51
N ARG A 237 11.80 7.15 -12.76
CA ARG A 237 13.15 6.77 -13.23
C ARG A 237 14.27 7.67 -12.70
N ARG A 238 13.94 8.77 -12.05
CA ARG A 238 14.89 9.73 -11.45
C ARG A 238 14.77 9.80 -9.93
N THR A 239 13.88 9.00 -9.34
CA THR A 239 13.70 8.99 -7.89
C THR A 239 14.90 8.35 -7.22
N GLY A 240 15.24 8.83 -6.03
CA GLY A 240 16.37 8.28 -5.28
C GLY A 240 16.06 7.00 -4.52
N PHE A 241 14.78 6.73 -4.27
CA PHE A 241 14.36 5.51 -3.60
C PHE A 241 12.91 5.20 -4.00
N VAL A 242 12.62 3.92 -4.25
CA VAL A 242 11.25 3.40 -4.36
C VAL A 242 11.06 2.35 -3.29
N ARG A 243 10.10 2.60 -2.40
CA ARG A 243 9.65 1.66 -1.39
C ARG A 243 8.52 0.81 -1.95
N SER A 244 8.61 -0.50 -1.78
CA SER A 244 7.46 -1.40 -1.90
C SER A 244 7.26 -2.24 -0.65
N SER A 245 6.11 -2.89 -0.54
CA SER A 245 5.80 -3.76 0.61
C SER A 245 5.38 -5.16 0.18
N GLY A 246 5.93 -6.17 0.86
CA GLY A 246 5.45 -7.56 0.84
C GLY A 246 4.80 -7.91 2.17
N TYR A 247 3.73 -8.71 2.15
CA TYR A 247 3.02 -9.09 3.37
C TYR A 247 3.74 -10.23 4.10
N GLY A 248 3.96 -10.08 5.40
CA GLY A 248 4.79 -11.00 6.20
C GLY A 248 6.30 -10.84 5.99
N GLU A 249 7.06 -11.73 6.61
CA GLU A 249 8.53 -11.81 6.46
C GLU A 249 8.91 -12.81 5.37
N PHE A 250 9.98 -12.53 4.64
CA PHE A 250 10.58 -13.48 3.72
C PHE A 250 11.78 -14.18 4.38
N ASP A 251 11.88 -15.49 4.23
CA ASP A 251 13.04 -16.26 4.70
C ASP A 251 13.35 -17.44 3.75
N PRO A 252 14.41 -17.34 2.90
CA PRO A 252 15.17 -16.14 2.55
C PRO A 252 14.36 -15.18 1.65
N SER A 253 14.74 -13.89 1.59
CA SER A 253 14.09 -12.94 0.69
C SER A 253 14.49 -13.14 -0.78
N PRO A 254 13.54 -13.42 -1.70
CA PRO A 254 13.79 -13.36 -3.15
C PRO A 254 13.78 -11.91 -3.68
N GLU A 255 13.36 -10.95 -2.86
CA GLU A 255 13.24 -9.53 -3.18
C GLU A 255 14.38 -8.73 -2.51
N PRO A 256 14.79 -7.58 -3.09
CA PRO A 256 15.80 -6.71 -2.49
C PRO A 256 15.28 -6.07 -1.19
N LEU A 257 15.47 -6.78 -0.08
CA LEU A 257 15.01 -6.38 1.25
C LEU A 257 15.67 -5.06 1.66
N TYR A 258 14.85 -4.05 1.95
CA TYR A 258 15.32 -2.86 2.65
C TYR A 258 15.22 -3.02 4.17
N ARG A 259 14.08 -3.55 4.66
CA ARG A 259 13.84 -3.74 6.09
C ARG A 259 12.75 -4.76 6.34
N ALA A 260 12.97 -5.67 7.28
CA ALA A 260 11.89 -6.44 7.87
C ALA A 260 11.19 -5.59 8.95
N GLU A 261 9.88 -5.40 8.82
CA GLU A 261 9.02 -4.82 9.86
C GLU A 261 8.09 -5.94 10.37
N ASP A 262 7.62 -5.85 11.60
CA ASP A 262 6.70 -6.87 12.13
C ASP A 262 5.40 -6.89 11.31
N GLY A 263 5.09 -8.04 10.69
CA GLY A 263 3.92 -8.19 9.81
C GLY A 263 4.10 -7.76 8.36
N SER A 264 5.18 -7.06 7.99
CA SER A 264 5.42 -6.67 6.60
C SER A 264 6.90 -6.46 6.27
N THR A 265 7.27 -6.80 5.06
CA THR A 265 8.62 -6.58 4.55
C THR A 265 8.66 -5.36 3.64
N VAL A 266 9.59 -4.46 3.91
CA VAL A 266 9.89 -3.31 3.05
C VAL A 266 10.95 -3.70 2.03
N ILE A 267 10.63 -3.48 0.76
CA ILE A 267 11.44 -3.82 -0.41
C ILE A 267 11.98 -2.54 -1.04
N ASN A 268 13.24 -2.57 -1.45
CA ASN A 268 13.84 -1.52 -2.26
C ASN A 268 13.60 -1.81 -3.75
N SER A 269 12.56 -1.21 -4.32
CA SER A 269 12.18 -1.43 -5.72
C SER A 269 12.88 -0.49 -6.71
N THR A 270 13.89 0.25 -6.28
CA THR A 270 14.56 1.27 -7.11
C THR A 270 15.11 0.69 -8.42
N ALA A 271 15.64 -0.54 -8.40
CA ALA A 271 16.18 -1.25 -9.56
C ALA A 271 15.14 -1.57 -10.66
N VAL A 272 13.84 -1.50 -10.36
CA VAL A 272 12.76 -1.63 -11.36
C VAL A 272 12.76 -0.44 -12.32
N TYR A 273 13.12 0.74 -11.84
CA TYR A 273 12.98 2.01 -12.57
C TYR A 273 14.30 2.47 -13.21
N THR A 274 15.41 2.27 -12.52
CA THR A 274 16.73 2.75 -12.94
C THR A 274 17.79 1.72 -12.59
N ASP A 275 19.01 1.93 -13.07
CA ASP A 275 20.18 1.18 -12.63
C ASP A 275 20.75 1.93 -11.40
N PRO A 276 20.63 1.36 -10.18
CA PRO A 276 20.93 2.07 -8.94
C PRO A 276 22.44 2.26 -8.73
N ILE A 277 22.79 3.17 -7.83
CA ILE A 277 24.10 3.26 -7.18
C ILE A 277 24.11 2.41 -5.92
N GLN A 278 25.26 1.87 -5.57
CA GLN A 278 25.49 1.22 -4.28
C GLN A 278 26.12 2.23 -3.32
N VAL A 279 25.54 2.44 -2.15
CA VAL A 279 26.07 3.39 -1.16
C VAL A 279 26.36 2.65 0.13
N THR A 280 27.63 2.60 0.52
CA THR A 280 28.03 2.19 1.87
C THR A 280 28.34 3.45 2.67
N ALA A 281 27.67 3.62 3.81
CA ALA A 281 27.90 4.78 4.66
C ALA A 281 28.49 4.39 6.01
N HIS A 282 29.48 5.15 6.47
CA HIS A 282 30.19 4.94 7.72
C HIS A 282 30.04 6.17 8.61
N LEU A 283 29.96 5.92 9.91
CA LEU A 283 29.91 6.95 10.93
C LEU A 283 31.09 6.74 11.86
N ASP A 284 31.83 7.81 12.17
CA ASP A 284 32.98 7.76 13.06
C ASP A 284 32.60 8.06 14.52
N ALA A 285 33.50 7.71 15.44
CA ALA A 285 33.34 8.02 16.85
C ALA A 285 33.37 9.55 17.09
N PRO A 286 32.61 10.08 18.07
CA PRO A 286 31.81 9.37 19.07
C PRO A 286 30.40 8.97 18.60
N TRP A 287 29.98 9.32 17.38
CA TRP A 287 28.61 9.07 16.90
C TRP A 287 28.36 7.62 16.50
N ALA A 288 29.41 6.84 16.27
CA ALA A 288 29.36 5.41 15.96
C ALA A 288 29.03 4.51 17.18
N ASN A 289 27.78 4.47 17.63
CA ASN A 289 27.38 3.69 18.81
C ASN A 289 26.57 2.40 18.51
N GLY A 290 26.64 1.87 17.29
CA GLY A 290 25.91 0.67 16.85
C GLY A 290 24.41 0.88 16.61
N ASP A 291 23.80 1.81 17.34
CA ASP A 291 22.38 2.18 17.25
C ASP A 291 22.13 3.53 16.55
N SER A 292 23.16 4.17 16.03
CA SER A 292 23.03 5.36 15.19
C SER A 292 22.48 5.03 13.79
N TRP A 293 21.70 5.95 13.24
CA TRP A 293 21.20 5.89 11.87
C TRP A 293 21.91 6.96 11.02
N ILE A 294 22.29 6.57 9.82
CA ILE A 294 22.69 7.49 8.75
C ILE A 294 21.49 7.60 7.80
N TYR A 295 21.06 8.82 7.51
CA TYR A 295 19.91 9.12 6.66
C TYR A 295 20.38 9.63 5.30
N ALA A 296 19.85 9.06 4.21
CA ALA A 296 19.98 9.64 2.88
C ALA A 296 18.80 10.60 2.65
N ASN A 297 19.10 11.87 2.41
CA ASN A 297 18.09 12.93 2.32
C ASN A 297 18.03 13.57 0.94
N VAL A 298 16.82 14.00 0.58
CA VAL A 298 16.55 14.91 -0.54
C VAL A 298 16.01 16.23 0.00
N VAL A 299 16.01 17.29 -0.82
CA VAL A 299 15.33 18.54 -0.48
C VAL A 299 13.90 18.49 -1.01
N ASN A 300 12.91 18.56 -0.12
CA ASN A 300 11.51 18.52 -0.48
C ASN A 300 10.66 19.24 0.58
N PHE A 301 9.69 20.05 0.14
CA PHE A 301 8.94 21.00 0.97
C PHE A 301 9.86 21.92 1.78
N GLY A 302 10.91 22.45 1.14
CA GLY A 302 11.85 23.41 1.73
C GLY A 302 12.71 22.89 2.89
N SER A 303 12.85 21.57 3.03
CA SER A 303 13.63 20.95 4.12
C SER A 303 14.30 19.65 3.66
N LEU A 304 15.31 19.19 4.40
CA LEU A 304 15.86 17.85 4.22
C LEU A 304 14.83 16.81 4.63
N ARG A 305 14.54 15.88 3.73
CA ARG A 305 13.61 14.77 3.94
C ARG A 305 14.34 13.44 3.77
N PRO A 306 14.35 12.58 4.79
CA PRO A 306 14.94 11.26 4.66
C PRO A 306 14.09 10.40 3.73
N ILE A 307 14.72 9.84 2.70
CA ILE A 307 14.09 8.86 1.80
C ILE A 307 14.46 7.42 2.17
N ALA A 308 15.62 7.25 2.82
CA ALA A 308 16.09 5.98 3.35
C ALA A 308 17.08 6.22 4.51
N LYS A 309 17.36 5.15 5.27
CA LYS A 309 18.32 5.13 6.37
C LYS A 309 19.05 3.78 6.43
N MET A 310 20.30 3.82 6.86
CA MET A 310 21.17 2.64 6.99
C MET A 310 22.01 2.75 8.27
N ARG A 311 22.51 1.63 8.78
CA ARG A 311 23.52 1.59 9.84
C ARG A 311 24.91 1.85 9.26
N SER A 312 25.84 2.24 10.13
CA SER A 312 27.25 2.35 9.75
C SER A 312 27.77 1.01 9.20
N GLY A 313 28.38 1.03 8.02
CA GLY A 313 28.91 -0.13 7.31
C GLY A 313 27.88 -0.93 6.52
N GLU A 314 26.59 -0.56 6.53
CA GLU A 314 25.58 -1.15 5.66
C GLU A 314 25.64 -0.53 4.25
N THR A 315 25.34 -1.34 3.24
CA THR A 315 25.20 -0.90 1.85
C THR A 315 23.73 -0.82 1.46
N LEU A 316 23.33 0.27 0.80
CA LEU A 316 21.99 0.51 0.29
C LEU A 316 22.00 0.89 -1.19
N GLU A 317 21.03 0.41 -1.96
CA GLU A 317 20.77 0.90 -3.30
C GLU A 317 19.96 2.20 -3.31
N LEU A 318 20.48 3.22 -3.98
CA LEU A 318 19.78 4.48 -4.27
C LEU A 318 19.72 4.73 -5.78
N GLY A 319 18.80 5.59 -6.21
CA GLY A 319 18.81 6.10 -7.57
C GLY A 319 20.07 6.95 -7.85
N PRO A 320 20.49 7.12 -9.10
CA PRO A 320 21.58 8.01 -9.43
C PRO A 320 21.23 9.47 -9.07
N GLY A 321 22.22 10.20 -8.55
CA GLY A 321 22.06 11.58 -8.06
C GLY A 321 22.93 11.89 -6.85
N GLU A 322 22.85 13.13 -6.39
CA GLU A 322 23.48 13.63 -5.15
C GLU A 322 22.48 13.61 -4.00
N TYR A 323 22.94 13.18 -2.83
CA TYR A 323 22.17 13.10 -1.58
C TYR A 323 22.90 13.82 -0.46
N ALA A 324 22.13 14.40 0.46
CA ALA A 324 22.67 14.85 1.73
C ALA A 324 22.58 13.70 2.73
N PHE A 325 23.72 13.14 3.11
CA PHE A 325 23.81 12.14 4.16
C PHE A 325 23.89 12.83 5.50
N THR A 326 23.03 12.44 6.45
CA THR A 326 23.01 13.05 7.78
C THR A 326 23.03 12.01 8.89
N ALA A 327 23.69 12.35 9.98
CA ALA A 327 23.71 11.60 11.23
C ALA A 327 23.78 12.60 12.41
N GLY A 328 23.59 12.13 13.64
CA GLY A 328 23.70 13.01 14.80
C GLY A 328 23.15 12.41 16.08
N ASP A 329 23.43 13.09 17.19
CA ASP A 329 23.00 12.73 18.55
C ASP A 329 21.92 13.67 19.12
N GLY A 330 21.45 14.61 18.31
CA GLY A 330 20.47 15.64 18.69
C GLY A 330 21.09 16.96 19.16
N GLU A 331 22.39 16.97 19.48
CA GLU A 331 23.15 18.20 19.74
C GLU A 331 23.96 18.61 18.50
N VAL A 332 24.57 17.63 17.83
CA VAL A 332 25.35 17.81 16.60
C VAL A 332 24.63 17.13 15.44
N LEU A 333 24.49 17.86 14.33
CA LEU A 333 24.09 17.32 13.03
C LEU A 333 25.35 17.19 12.18
N LEU A 334 25.68 15.97 11.74
CA LEU A 334 26.65 15.74 10.68
C LEU A 334 25.92 15.81 9.34
N LEU A 335 26.53 16.45 8.35
CA LEU A 335 26.00 16.55 7.00
C LEU A 335 27.13 16.47 5.97
N GLU A 336 27.08 15.43 5.14
CA GLU A 336 27.96 15.28 3.98
C GLU A 336 27.14 15.14 2.69
N VAL A 337 27.60 15.77 1.60
CA VAL A 337 26.92 15.72 0.29
C VAL A 337 27.74 14.93 -0.71
N GLN A 338 27.21 13.78 -1.13
CA GLN A 338 27.87 12.92 -2.10
C GLN A 338 26.87 12.38 -3.11
N GLY A 339 27.35 12.05 -4.31
CA GLY A 339 26.51 11.53 -5.38
C GLY A 339 27.28 10.64 -6.34
N GLY A 340 26.51 9.89 -7.13
CA GLY A 340 27.04 8.92 -8.08
C GLY A 340 26.15 8.76 -9.31
N ALA A 341 26.75 8.30 -10.39
CA ALA A 341 26.07 7.94 -11.62
C ALA A 341 25.66 6.46 -11.62
N SER A 342 24.69 6.09 -12.48
CA SER A 342 24.13 4.74 -12.53
C SER A 342 25.20 3.64 -12.56
N GLY A 343 25.07 2.65 -11.66
CA GLY A 343 25.98 1.51 -11.55
C GLY A 343 27.28 1.77 -10.78
N GLU A 344 27.52 2.99 -10.28
CA GLU A 344 28.66 3.30 -9.42
C GLU A 344 28.46 2.82 -7.98
N SER A 345 29.57 2.74 -7.23
CA SER A 345 29.57 2.50 -5.80
C SER A 345 30.19 3.69 -5.07
N LEU A 346 29.57 4.13 -4.00
CA LEU A 346 29.98 5.26 -3.17
C LEU A 346 30.30 4.78 -1.76
N GLU A 347 31.42 5.26 -1.22
CA GLU A 347 31.77 5.15 0.19
C GLU A 347 31.62 6.54 0.81
N VAL A 348 30.63 6.69 1.69
CA VAL A 348 30.33 7.93 2.42
C VAL A 348 30.89 7.79 3.84
N TRP A 349 31.66 8.76 4.30
CA TRP A 349 32.14 8.83 5.69
C TRP A 349 31.57 10.08 6.33
N LEU A 350 31.00 9.95 7.52
CA LEU A 350 30.58 11.07 8.36
C LEU A 350 31.41 11.09 9.63
N ASP A 351 32.14 12.18 9.85
CA ASP A 351 32.97 12.41 11.03
C ASP A 351 32.78 13.82 11.62
N GLY A 352 33.67 14.22 12.54
CA GLY A 352 33.56 15.50 13.23
C GLY A 352 33.76 16.73 12.34
N ASP A 353 34.43 16.60 11.19
CA ASP A 353 34.63 17.67 10.23
C ASP A 353 33.33 17.98 9.44
N ASP A 354 32.38 17.04 9.42
CA ASP A 354 31.06 17.19 8.79
C ASP A 354 30.02 17.84 9.72
N ALA A 355 30.42 18.30 10.91
CA ALA A 355 29.53 18.96 11.85
C ALA A 355 28.94 20.24 11.24
N TYR A 356 27.63 20.22 10.99
CA TYR A 356 26.91 21.28 10.32
C TYR A 356 26.66 22.46 11.26
N ASP A 357 27.27 23.60 10.95
CA ASP A 357 27.01 24.90 11.57
C ASP A 357 26.10 25.75 10.66
N PHE A 358 24.98 26.25 11.18
CA PHE A 358 24.00 27.01 10.40
C PHE A 358 24.52 28.38 9.90
N GLU A 359 25.46 29.01 10.60
CA GLU A 359 26.02 30.31 10.23
C GLU A 359 27.29 30.17 9.37
N ALA A 360 28.11 29.15 9.65
CA ALA A 360 29.44 29.00 9.05
C ALA A 360 29.48 28.03 7.86
N SER A 361 28.58 27.04 7.79
CA SER A 361 28.63 26.03 6.72
C SER A 361 28.23 26.63 5.37
N PRO A 362 28.93 26.27 4.27
CA PRO A 362 28.52 26.70 2.94
C PRO A 362 27.18 26.08 2.54
N GLY A 363 26.40 26.81 1.77
CA GLY A 363 25.21 26.23 1.13
C GLY A 363 25.60 25.16 0.11
N PHE A 364 24.76 24.14 -0.02
CA PHE A 364 24.94 23.05 -0.98
C PHE A 364 23.76 22.98 -1.97
N TRP A 365 23.97 22.22 -3.04
CA TRP A 365 22.95 21.89 -4.03
C TRP A 365 22.96 20.37 -4.24
N LEU A 366 21.79 19.80 -4.45
CA LEU A 366 21.66 18.40 -4.86
C LEU A 366 21.27 18.34 -6.32
N ARG A 367 22.03 17.60 -7.12
CA ARG A 367 21.81 17.39 -8.55
C ARG A 367 21.36 15.97 -8.83
N TYR A 368 20.40 15.85 -9.74
CA TYR A 368 19.85 14.56 -10.17
C TYR A 368 19.88 14.47 -11.70
N PRO A 369 20.02 13.27 -12.28
CA PRO A 369 20.06 13.11 -13.72
C PRO A 369 18.79 13.64 -14.39
N GLU A 370 18.93 14.45 -15.44
CA GLU A 370 17.77 14.99 -16.16
C GLU A 370 17.11 13.96 -17.08
N THR A 371 17.90 13.02 -17.59
CA THR A 371 17.44 11.99 -18.54
C THR A 371 17.13 10.68 -17.83
N ALA A 372 16.06 10.02 -18.28
CA ALA A 372 15.66 8.72 -17.75
C ALA A 372 16.67 7.64 -18.17
N ALA A 373 17.16 6.85 -17.23
CA ALA A 373 18.06 5.72 -17.52
C ALA A 373 17.42 4.67 -18.45
N ARG A 374 16.08 4.52 -18.42
CA ARG A 374 15.32 3.58 -19.26
C ARG A 374 14.30 4.33 -20.13
N PRO A 375 14.19 4.07 -21.44
CA PRO A 375 13.20 4.70 -22.31
C PRO A 375 11.77 4.21 -22.02
N ALA A 376 10.76 5.04 -22.34
CA ALA A 376 9.35 4.60 -22.28
C ALA A 376 9.12 3.47 -23.30
N ARG A 377 8.21 2.53 -22.98
CA ARG A 377 7.81 1.50 -23.95
C ARG A 377 6.94 2.13 -25.03
N ASP A 378 7.39 2.01 -26.27
CA ASP A 378 6.60 2.36 -27.45
C ASP A 378 5.82 1.14 -27.92
N LEU A 379 4.76 0.81 -27.17
CA LEU A 379 3.90 -0.35 -27.40
C LEU A 379 2.45 0.00 -27.06
N SER A 380 1.52 -0.54 -27.84
CA SER A 380 0.08 -0.46 -27.56
C SER A 380 -0.54 -1.85 -27.61
N LEU A 381 -0.88 -2.39 -26.44
CA LEU A 381 -1.56 -3.68 -26.25
C LEU A 381 -3.07 -3.54 -26.09
N VAL A 382 -3.56 -2.30 -26.04
CA VAL A 382 -4.98 -1.97 -25.92
C VAL A 382 -5.49 -1.49 -27.27
N THR A 383 -6.60 -2.08 -27.72
CA THR A 383 -7.26 -1.72 -28.98
C THR A 383 -8.16 -0.51 -28.82
N ASP A 384 -8.42 0.21 -29.92
CA ASP A 384 -9.41 1.29 -29.97
C ASP A 384 -10.81 0.85 -29.52
N LEU A 385 -11.18 -0.41 -29.78
CA LEU A 385 -12.48 -0.95 -29.37
C LEU A 385 -12.57 -1.02 -27.85
N GLU A 386 -11.53 -1.55 -27.20
CA GLU A 386 -11.45 -1.64 -25.74
C GLU A 386 -11.46 -0.24 -25.08
N GLN A 387 -10.76 0.73 -25.67
CA GLN A 387 -10.80 2.12 -25.20
C GLN A 387 -12.23 2.71 -25.27
N ARG A 388 -12.92 2.53 -26.39
CA ARG A 388 -14.32 3.02 -26.55
C ARG A 388 -15.30 2.29 -25.63
N GLU A 389 -15.08 1.01 -25.33
CA GLU A 389 -15.89 0.26 -24.37
C GLU A 389 -15.69 0.77 -22.93
N MET A 390 -14.44 0.98 -22.54
CA MET A 390 -14.09 1.57 -21.25
C MET A 390 -14.74 2.95 -21.08
N GLU A 391 -14.62 3.84 -22.08
CA GLU A 391 -15.26 5.17 -22.04
C GLU A 391 -16.78 5.10 -21.89
N ARG A 392 -17.44 4.13 -22.55
CA ARG A 392 -18.88 3.90 -22.39
C ARG A 392 -19.23 3.49 -20.97
N ARG A 393 -18.45 2.59 -20.36
CA ARG A 393 -18.64 2.13 -18.99
C ARG A 393 -18.38 3.22 -17.96
N ILE A 394 -17.34 4.04 -18.14
CA ILE A 394 -17.09 5.23 -17.31
C ILE A 394 -18.33 6.12 -17.29
N ARG A 395 -18.86 6.49 -18.48
CA ARG A 395 -20.07 7.33 -18.56
C ARG A 395 -21.28 6.70 -17.89
N SER A 396 -21.45 5.38 -18.02
CA SER A 396 -22.54 4.66 -17.35
C SER A 396 -22.41 4.74 -15.82
N ARG A 397 -21.23 4.43 -15.29
CA ARG A 397 -20.98 4.43 -13.84
C ARG A 397 -21.06 5.82 -13.24
N ASP A 398 -20.54 6.83 -13.92
CA ASP A 398 -20.71 8.24 -13.50
C ASP A 398 -22.18 8.66 -13.53
N GLY A 399 -22.96 8.13 -14.45
CA GLY A 399 -24.41 8.30 -14.48
C GLY A 399 -25.08 7.65 -13.28
N ASP A 400 -24.70 6.42 -12.94
CA ASP A 400 -25.22 5.68 -11.79
C ASP A 400 -24.87 6.36 -10.46
N ARG A 401 -23.63 6.85 -10.30
CA ARG A 401 -23.20 7.61 -9.12
C ARG A 401 -23.90 8.95 -8.95
N LYS A 402 -24.52 9.49 -10.00
CA LYS A 402 -25.30 10.74 -9.90
C LYS A 402 -26.75 10.49 -9.54
N LYS A 403 -27.22 9.24 -9.53
CA LYS A 403 -28.59 8.91 -9.12
C LYS A 403 -28.74 9.11 -7.62
N LEU A 404 -29.77 9.84 -7.23
CA LEU A 404 -30.16 9.94 -5.83
C LEU A 404 -30.75 8.60 -5.39
N ARG A 405 -30.34 8.13 -4.22
CA ARG A 405 -30.88 6.90 -3.64
C ARG A 405 -32.32 7.14 -3.20
N THR A 406 -33.20 6.16 -3.46
CA THR A 406 -34.55 6.11 -2.89
C THR A 406 -34.53 5.30 -1.60
N LEU A 407 -35.19 5.80 -0.55
CA LEU A 407 -35.37 5.05 0.70
C LEU A 407 -36.39 3.93 0.50
N SER A 408 -36.19 2.80 1.19
CA SER A 408 -37.25 1.79 1.36
C SER A 408 -38.43 2.36 2.16
N GLU A 409 -39.60 1.71 2.12
CA GLU A 409 -40.76 2.13 2.91
C GLU A 409 -40.46 2.20 4.41
N GLU A 410 -39.63 1.27 4.91
CA GLU A 410 -39.23 1.23 6.32
C GLU A 410 -38.27 2.37 6.67
N GLU A 411 -37.25 2.61 5.84
CA GLU A 411 -36.32 3.73 6.01
C GLU A 411 -37.04 5.08 5.91
N GLN A 412 -37.99 5.19 4.97
CA GLN A 412 -38.81 6.38 4.78
C GLN A 412 -39.63 6.67 6.03
N ALA A 413 -40.30 5.66 6.61
CA ALA A 413 -41.07 5.82 7.85
C ALA A 413 -40.16 6.27 9.02
N ARG A 414 -38.94 5.75 9.11
CA ARG A 414 -37.96 6.15 10.13
C ARG A 414 -37.52 7.61 9.97
N VAL A 415 -37.25 8.04 8.74
CA VAL A 415 -36.89 9.45 8.44
C VAL A 415 -38.05 10.40 8.68
N GLU A 416 -39.29 9.96 8.43
CA GLU A 416 -40.51 10.75 8.70
C GLU A 416 -40.83 10.88 10.20
N ALA A 417 -40.36 9.95 11.03
CA ALA A 417 -40.46 10.05 12.49
C ALA A 417 -39.47 11.08 13.11
N LEU A 418 -38.55 11.64 12.32
CA LEU A 418 -37.64 12.68 12.77
C LEU A 418 -38.38 14.00 13.05
N SER A 419 -37.85 14.83 13.97
CA SER A 419 -38.38 16.19 14.10
C SER A 419 -38.20 16.97 12.80
N GLU A 420 -38.98 18.04 12.59
CA GLU A 420 -38.94 18.81 11.34
C GLU A 420 -37.53 19.30 10.98
N MET A 421 -36.73 19.70 11.97
CA MET A 421 -35.36 20.17 11.76
C MET A 421 -34.40 19.03 11.38
N GLU A 422 -34.51 17.89 12.04
CA GLU A 422 -33.70 16.71 11.78
C GLU A 422 -34.03 16.08 10.43
N GLY A 423 -35.31 15.94 10.12
CA GLY A 423 -35.77 15.45 8.81
C GLY A 423 -35.41 16.39 7.66
N ARG A 424 -35.27 17.71 7.90
CA ARG A 424 -34.69 18.63 6.90
C ARG A 424 -33.22 18.35 6.64
N ARG A 425 -32.40 18.17 7.68
CA ARG A 425 -30.96 17.87 7.53
C ARG A 425 -30.74 16.53 6.83
N PHE A 426 -31.49 15.50 7.23
CA PHE A 426 -31.40 14.18 6.61
C PHE A 426 -31.76 14.23 5.12
N ARG A 427 -32.86 14.90 4.75
CA ARG A 427 -33.25 15.07 3.35
C ARG A 427 -32.22 15.86 2.54
N ALA A 428 -31.60 16.89 3.12
CA ALA A 428 -30.52 17.62 2.46
C ALA A 428 -29.28 16.74 2.20
N ALA A 429 -29.01 15.76 3.06
CA ALA A 429 -27.96 14.77 2.81
C ALA A 429 -28.33 13.82 1.65
N LEU A 430 -29.60 13.44 1.53
CA LEU A 430 -30.12 12.61 0.43
C LEU A 430 -30.19 13.33 -0.93
N GLU A 431 -30.12 14.66 -0.95
CA GLU A 431 -29.99 15.45 -2.19
C GLU A 431 -28.59 15.37 -2.81
N LYS A 432 -27.65 14.70 -2.14
CA LYS A 432 -26.32 14.38 -2.65
C LYS A 432 -26.24 12.87 -2.89
N PRO A 433 -25.44 12.41 -3.88
CA PRO A 433 -25.12 11.00 -3.97
C PRO A 433 -24.41 10.53 -2.70
N PHE A 434 -25.04 9.62 -1.98
CA PHE A 434 -24.57 9.12 -0.70
C PHE A 434 -24.71 7.60 -0.68
N THR A 435 -23.61 6.90 -0.36
CA THR A 435 -23.62 5.45 -0.12
C THR A 435 -23.82 5.17 1.37
N HIS A 436 -24.24 3.96 1.73
CA HIS A 436 -24.51 3.57 3.13
C HIS A 436 -25.63 4.36 3.85
N VAL A 437 -26.65 4.82 3.11
CA VAL A 437 -27.83 5.47 3.71
C VAL A 437 -28.54 4.54 4.71
N SER A 438 -28.50 3.22 4.53
CA SER A 438 -29.16 2.27 5.44
C SER A 438 -28.53 2.28 6.81
N GLU A 439 -27.21 2.20 6.87
CA GLU A 439 -26.41 2.23 8.09
C GLU A 439 -26.59 3.57 8.82
N LEU A 440 -26.70 4.66 8.07
CA LEU A 440 -27.04 5.97 8.61
C LEU A 440 -28.45 6.00 9.22
N VAL A 441 -29.44 5.37 8.57
CA VAL A 441 -30.81 5.23 9.10
C VAL A 441 -30.80 4.34 10.35
N ASP A 442 -30.05 3.25 10.36
CA ASP A 442 -29.95 2.34 11.50
C ASP A 442 -29.27 3.03 12.72
N LEU A 443 -28.31 3.92 12.48
CA LEU A 443 -27.71 4.74 13.54
C LEU A 443 -28.72 5.66 14.23
N LEU A 444 -29.86 5.99 13.60
CA LEU A 444 -30.95 6.72 14.26
C LEU A 444 -31.63 5.88 15.34
N GLU A 445 -31.54 4.55 15.30
CA GLU A 445 -32.05 3.67 16.36
C GLU A 445 -31.07 3.59 17.54
N VAL A 446 -29.76 3.62 17.25
CA VAL A 446 -28.71 3.64 18.28
C VAL A 446 -28.73 4.95 19.05
N TYR A 447 -29.00 6.05 18.34
CA TYR A 447 -29.13 7.39 18.91
C TYR A 447 -30.55 7.92 18.68
N PRO A 448 -31.55 7.44 19.44
CA PRO A 448 -32.96 7.77 19.19
C PRO A 448 -33.28 9.22 19.55
N GLU A 449 -32.56 9.85 20.48
CA GLU A 449 -32.73 11.26 20.87
C GLU A 449 -31.47 11.84 21.52
N GLY A 450 -31.45 13.14 21.76
CA GLY A 450 -30.38 13.82 22.51
C GLY A 450 -29.12 14.16 21.71
N GLU A 451 -28.01 14.39 22.43
CA GLU A 451 -26.77 14.93 21.85
C GLU A 451 -26.13 14.01 20.80
N GLY A 452 -26.21 12.69 20.99
CA GLY A 452 -25.69 11.72 20.01
C GLY A 452 -26.41 11.82 18.66
N ARG A 453 -27.74 11.95 18.67
CA ARG A 453 -28.56 12.14 17.47
C ARG A 453 -28.28 13.47 16.80
N ALA A 454 -28.16 14.54 17.60
CA ALA A 454 -27.83 15.86 17.10
C ALA A 454 -26.44 15.91 16.45
N ALA A 455 -25.46 15.21 17.02
CA ALA A 455 -24.11 15.10 16.47
C ALA A 455 -24.07 14.29 15.17
N LEU A 456 -24.75 13.14 15.12
CA LEU A 456 -24.90 12.33 13.91
C LEU A 456 -25.49 13.13 12.75
N LEU A 457 -26.57 13.87 13.02
CA LEU A 457 -27.25 14.69 12.01
C LEU A 457 -26.53 16.00 11.68
N ALA A 458 -25.55 16.44 12.48
CA ALA A 458 -24.69 17.57 12.16
C ALA A 458 -23.46 17.18 11.33
N PHE A 459 -23.10 15.89 11.34
CA PHE A 459 -22.05 15.32 10.49
C PHE A 459 -22.50 15.19 9.03
N LEU A 460 -23.80 14.99 8.81
CA LEU A 460 -24.49 15.01 7.51
C LEU A 460 -24.60 16.42 6.93
#